data_AF-A0A5P2DN91-F1
#
_entry.id   AF-A0A5P2DN91-F1
#
_cell.length_a   1.000
_cell.length_b   1.000
_cell.length_c   1.000
_cell.angle_alpha   90.00
_cell.angle_beta   90.00
_cell.angle_gamma   90.00
#
_symmetry.space_group_name_H-M   'P 1'
#
loop_
_entity.id
_entity.type
_entity.pdbx_description
1 polymer ?
#
loop_
_entity_poly.entity_id
_entity_poly.type
_entity_poly.pdbx_seq_one_letter_code
_entity_poly.pdbx_strand_id
1 'polypeptide(L)'
;MRHVTTPPAAADTTDIRLTTGYYLDPDGLGDYVTSLLARCATVFDVKPLLIMDLDDPAASGLDADKGGHIAPGALVEGEVIVQAGARIEKGAMVTGPVLI
;
A
#
# COMPACT_ATOMS: atom_id res chain seq x y z
N MET A 1 -40.01 -25.86 -29.86
CA MET A 1 -39.43 -24.98 -28.82
C MET A 1 -38.05 -25.53 -28.47
N ARG A 2 -36.97 -24.81 -28.76
CA ARG A 2 -35.61 -25.24 -28.41
C ARG A 2 -35.29 -24.69 -27.02
N HIS A 3 -35.10 -25.58 -26.05
CA HIS A 3 -34.55 -25.24 -24.74
C HIS A 3 -33.13 -24.74 -24.93
N VAL A 4 -32.89 -23.47 -24.63
CA VAL A 4 -31.55 -22.90 -24.50
C VAL A 4 -31.15 -23.10 -23.04
N THR A 5 -30.28 -24.06 -22.79
CA THR A 5 -29.66 -24.25 -21.48
C THR A 5 -28.51 -23.26 -21.38
N THR A 6 -28.71 -22.19 -20.61
CA THR A 6 -27.64 -21.26 -20.27
C THR A 6 -26.54 -22.03 -19.51
N PRO A 7 -25.27 -22.02 -19.96
CA PRO A 7 -24.19 -22.61 -19.19
C PRO A 7 -24.08 -21.88 -17.84
N PRO A 8 -23.77 -22.58 -16.75
CA PRO A 8 -23.49 -21.93 -15.47
C PRO A 8 -22.40 -20.89 -15.69
N ALA A 9 -22.62 -19.67 -15.17
CA ALA A 9 -21.61 -18.61 -15.20
C ALA A 9 -20.29 -19.21 -14.69
N ALA A 10 -19.25 -19.18 -15.51
CA ALA A 10 -17.93 -19.58 -15.07
C ALA A 10 -17.61 -18.73 -13.84
N ALA A 11 -17.39 -19.37 -12.70
CA ALA A 11 -16.85 -18.68 -11.55
C ALA A 11 -15.51 -18.10 -12.03
N ASP A 12 -15.43 -16.77 -12.12
CA ASP A 12 -14.18 -16.07 -12.39
C ASP A 12 -13.21 -16.53 -11.32
N THR A 13 -12.35 -17.46 -11.70
CA THR A 13 -11.32 -17.98 -10.82
C THR A 13 -10.25 -16.89 -10.86
N THR A 14 -10.44 -15.84 -10.06
CA THR A 14 -9.44 -14.79 -9.90
C THR A 14 -8.11 -15.47 -9.63
N ASP A 15 -7.11 -15.28 -10.51
CA ASP A 15 -5.80 -15.87 -10.31
C ASP A 15 -5.30 -15.39 -8.95
N ILE A 16 -5.11 -16.32 -8.01
CA ILE A 16 -4.76 -16.02 -6.63
C ILE A 16 -3.48 -15.17 -6.55
N ARG A 17 -2.59 -15.28 -7.54
CA ARG A 17 -1.35 -14.49 -7.67
C ARG A 17 -1.60 -13.01 -7.93
N LEU A 18 -2.83 -12.61 -8.21
CA LEU A 18 -3.24 -11.21 -8.34
C LEU A 18 -3.74 -10.63 -7.01
N THR A 19 -4.01 -11.47 -6.01
CA THR A 19 -4.43 -11.00 -4.69
C THR A 19 -3.23 -10.58 -3.86
N THR A 20 -3.39 -9.56 -3.01
CA THR A 20 -2.34 -9.10 -2.09
C THR A 20 -1.99 -10.17 -1.05
N GLY A 21 -2.99 -10.91 -0.57
CA GLY A 21 -2.83 -12.02 0.40
C GLY A 21 -2.02 -13.21 -0.11
N TYR A 22 -1.73 -13.30 -1.42
CA TYR A 22 -0.79 -14.30 -1.93
C TYR A 22 0.68 -13.98 -1.57
N TYR A 23 1.01 -12.69 -1.38
CA TYR A 23 2.38 -12.23 -1.12
C TYR A 23 2.62 -11.78 0.31
N LEU A 24 1.55 -11.41 1.01
CA LEU A 24 1.61 -10.74 2.31
C LEU A 24 0.82 -11.53 3.34
N ASP A 25 1.43 -11.72 4.51
CA ASP A 25 0.71 -12.12 5.71
C ASP A 25 0.13 -10.84 6.35
N PRO A 26 -1.20 -10.72 6.52
CA PRO A 26 -1.80 -9.54 7.14
C PRO A 26 -1.46 -9.39 8.63
N ASP A 27 -1.01 -10.46 9.30
CA ASP A 27 -0.69 -10.41 10.72
C ASP A 27 0.53 -9.50 10.96
N GLY A 28 0.32 -8.46 11.78
CA GLY A 28 1.35 -7.49 12.13
C GLY A 28 1.53 -6.33 11.14
N LEU A 29 0.65 -6.21 10.13
CA LEU A 29 0.58 -5.00 9.31
C LEU A 29 -0.07 -3.86 10.12
N GLY A 30 0.48 -2.65 9.99
CA GLY A 30 -0.12 -1.45 10.60
C GLY A 30 -1.47 -1.08 9.98
N ASP A 31 -2.24 -0.24 10.68
CA ASP A 31 -3.62 0.12 10.31
C ASP A 31 -3.70 0.72 8.90
N TYR A 32 -2.75 1.60 8.54
CA TYR A 32 -2.70 2.19 7.20
C TYR A 32 -2.52 1.13 6.11
N VAL A 33 -1.54 0.24 6.26
CA VAL A 33 -1.25 -0.80 5.25
C VAL A 33 -2.43 -1.75 5.13
N THR A 34 -3.05 -2.14 6.24
CA THR A 34 -4.26 -2.98 6.25
C THR A 34 -5.40 -2.31 5.47
N SER A 35 -5.64 -1.02 5.70
CA SER A 35 -6.65 -0.23 4.96
C SER A 35 -6.33 -0.08 3.47
N LEU A 36 -5.07 0.15 3.11
CA LEU A 36 -4.62 0.21 1.72
C LEU A 36 -4.88 -1.11 0.98
N LEU A 37 -4.50 -2.24 1.58
CA LEU A 37 -4.67 -3.56 0.97
C LEU A 37 -6.15 -3.94 0.84
N ALA A 38 -7.00 -3.52 1.78
CA ALA A 38 -8.45 -3.75 1.72
C ALA A 38 -9.14 -3.00 0.56
N ARG A 39 -8.55 -1.89 0.07
CA ARG A 39 -9.04 -1.14 -1.11
C ARG A 39 -8.55 -1.71 -2.44
N CYS A 40 -7.54 -2.58 -2.43
CA CYS A 40 -6.96 -3.16 -3.63
C CYS A 40 -7.85 -4.29 -4.17
N ALA A 41 -8.25 -4.22 -5.45
CA ALA A 41 -8.86 -5.36 -6.12
C ALA A 41 -7.79 -6.38 -6.55
N THR A 42 -6.59 -5.88 -6.89
CA THR A 42 -5.40 -6.66 -7.22
C THR A 42 -4.14 -6.04 -6.63
N VAL A 43 -3.04 -6.79 -6.59
CA VAL A 43 -1.72 -6.30 -6.16
C VAL A 43 -1.22 -5.10 -6.99
N PHE A 44 -1.74 -4.92 -8.21
CA PHE A 44 -1.37 -3.78 -9.05
C PHE A 44 -2.00 -2.46 -8.58
N ASP A 45 -3.03 -2.51 -7.74
CA ASP A 45 -3.70 -1.33 -7.21
C ASP A 45 -2.94 -0.69 -6.05
N VAL A 46 -2.01 -1.42 -5.42
CA VAL A 46 -1.24 -0.96 -4.26
C VAL A 46 -0.54 0.36 -4.55
N LYS A 47 0.19 0.43 -5.67
CA LYS A 47 0.97 1.62 -6.01
C LYS A 47 0.09 2.83 -6.39
N PRO A 48 -0.91 2.71 -7.29
CA PRO A 48 -1.83 3.81 -7.57
C PRO A 48 -2.53 4.34 -6.31
N LEU A 49 -3.04 3.46 -5.45
CA LEU A 49 -3.74 3.87 -4.23
C LEU A 49 -2.80 4.54 -3.22
N LEU A 50 -1.57 4.03 -3.06
CA LEU A 50 -0.55 4.67 -2.23
C LEU A 50 -0.20 6.07 -2.75
N ILE A 51 -0.07 6.25 -4.07
CA ILE A 51 0.21 7.56 -4.66
C ILE A 51 -0.94 8.53 -4.39
N MET A 52 -2.18 8.08 -4.53
CA MET A 52 -3.34 8.92 -4.21
C MET A 52 -3.38 9.33 -2.74
N ASP A 53 -3.00 8.43 -1.83
CA ASP A 53 -2.94 8.77 -0.40
C ASP A 53 -1.81 9.76 -0.09
N LEU A 54 -0.70 9.69 -0.83
CA LEU A 54 0.43 10.62 -0.71
C LEU A 54 0.07 12.04 -1.20
N ASP A 55 -0.99 12.22 -1.99
CA ASP A 55 -1.47 13.55 -2.39
C ASP A 55 -2.19 14.29 -1.23
N ASP A 56 -2.75 13.57 -0.26
CA ASP A 56 -3.33 14.12 0.99
C ASP A 56 -3.09 13.17 2.18
N PRO A 57 -1.88 13.19 2.77
CA PRO A 57 -1.50 12.24 3.80
C PRO A 57 -2.35 12.30 5.07
N ALA A 58 -2.85 13.48 5.43
CA ALA A 58 -3.68 13.66 6.62
C ALA A 58 -5.07 13.06 6.43
N ALA A 59 -5.68 13.23 5.24
CA ALA A 59 -6.97 12.62 4.93
C ALA A 59 -6.89 11.09 4.84
N SER A 60 -5.75 10.56 4.41
CA SER A 60 -5.52 9.11 4.29
C SER A 60 -4.97 8.44 5.56
N GLY A 61 -4.72 9.20 6.63
CA GLY A 61 -4.22 8.67 7.90
C GLY A 61 -2.76 8.21 7.86
N LEU A 62 -2.01 8.58 6.82
CA LEU A 62 -0.59 8.25 6.67
C LEU A 62 0.28 8.87 7.77
N ASP A 63 -0.16 9.98 8.36
CA ASP A 63 0.57 10.72 9.37
C ASP A 63 0.26 10.33 10.83
N ALA A 64 -0.69 9.41 11.04
CA ALA A 64 -1.13 9.00 12.37
C ALA A 64 0.00 8.37 13.21
N ASP A 65 0.91 7.63 12.55
CA ASP A 65 2.02 6.89 13.19
C ASP A 65 3.39 7.52 12.91
N LYS A 66 3.47 8.85 12.76
CA LYS A 66 4.76 9.56 12.61
C LYS A 66 5.65 9.30 13.82
N GLY A 67 6.93 9.03 13.58
CA GLY A 67 7.90 8.83 14.67
C GLY A 67 9.16 8.05 14.32
N GLY A 68 9.38 7.76 13.04
CA GLY A 68 10.60 7.08 12.60
C GLY A 68 11.86 7.95 12.75
N HIS A 69 13.01 7.30 12.64
CA HIS A 69 14.29 7.95 12.84
C HIS A 69 14.92 8.39 11.52
N ILE A 70 15.32 9.65 11.43
CA ILE A 70 16.18 10.14 10.35
C ILE A 70 17.58 10.35 10.93
N ALA A 71 18.54 9.54 10.48
CA ALA A 71 19.90 9.62 10.96
C ALA A 71 20.58 10.94 10.52
N PRO A 72 21.42 11.56 11.37
CA PRO A 72 22.19 12.74 10.98
C PRO A 72 23.04 12.46 9.73
N GLY A 73 22.91 13.34 8.72
CA GLY A 73 23.61 13.22 7.44
C GLY A 73 22.85 12.44 6.36
N ALA A 74 21.59 12.07 6.58
CA ALA A 74 20.68 11.76 5.48
C ALA A 74 20.26 13.06 4.75
N LEU A 75 20.08 12.98 3.44
CA LEU A 75 19.52 14.06 2.62
C LEU A 75 18.06 13.72 2.33
N VAL A 76 17.15 14.57 2.79
CA VAL A 76 15.70 14.40 2.64
C VAL A 76 15.11 15.65 2.00
N GLU A 77 14.43 15.48 0.88
CA GLU A 77 13.80 16.57 0.13
C GLU A 77 12.32 16.26 -0.15
N GLY A 78 11.45 17.26 -0.05
CA GLY A 78 10.02 17.11 -0.25
C GLY A 78 9.29 16.48 0.95
N GLU A 79 8.06 16.02 0.71
CA GLU A 79 7.24 15.40 1.75
C GLU A 79 7.65 13.94 1.99
N VAL A 80 8.26 13.69 3.15
CA VAL A 80 8.74 12.37 3.54
C VAL A 80 8.14 12.00 4.88
N ILE A 81 7.32 10.96 4.89
CA ILE A 81 6.62 10.47 6.08
C ILE A 81 7.39 9.25 6.58
N VAL A 82 7.96 9.34 7.77
CA VAL A 82 8.72 8.23 8.38
C VAL A 82 7.93 7.70 9.57
N GLN A 83 7.37 6.50 9.43
CA GLN A 83 6.52 5.88 10.45
C GLN A 83 7.35 5.34 11.62
N ALA A 84 6.71 5.20 12.78
CA ALA A 84 7.35 4.65 13.98
C ALA A 84 7.98 3.28 13.68
N GLY A 85 9.24 3.10 14.09
CA GLY A 85 10.02 1.89 13.81
C GLY A 85 10.77 1.90 12.48
N ALA A 86 10.40 2.78 11.54
CA ALA A 86 11.16 2.98 10.31
C ALA A 86 12.39 3.87 10.53
N ARG A 87 13.41 3.71 9.68
CA ARG A 87 14.67 4.44 9.79
C ARG A 87 15.26 4.80 8.43
N ILE A 88 15.58 6.07 8.27
CA ILE A 88 16.41 6.59 7.18
C ILE A 88 17.85 6.65 7.68
N GLU A 89 18.73 5.85 7.07
CA GLU A 89 20.12 5.72 7.50
C GLU A 89 21.03 6.87 7.05
N LYS A 90 22.18 6.99 7.72
CA LYS A 90 23.18 8.01 7.39
C LYS A 90 23.63 7.88 5.94
N GLY A 91 23.64 8.99 5.21
CA GLY A 91 24.04 9.03 3.80
C GLY A 91 22.96 8.58 2.81
N ALA A 92 21.77 8.19 3.29
CA ALA A 92 20.62 7.97 2.42
C ALA A 92 20.19 9.28 1.75
N MET A 93 19.71 9.16 0.52
CA MET A 93 19.07 10.26 -0.22
C MET A 93 17.63 9.85 -0.51
N VAL A 94 16.68 10.64 -0.02
CA VAL A 94 15.24 10.40 -0.15
C VAL A 94 14.57 11.66 -0.69
N THR A 95 13.82 11.51 -1.78
CA THR A 95 13.05 12.59 -2.39
C THR A 95 11.58 12.19 -2.42
N GLY A 96 10.73 13.01 -1.80
CA GLY A 96 9.30 12.79 -1.70
C GLY A 96 8.51 13.12 -2.98
N PRO A 97 7.19 12.84 -2.98
CA PRO A 97 6.42 12.31 -1.86
C PRO A 97 6.70 10.81 -1.62
N VAL A 98 6.93 10.42 -0.36
CA VAL A 98 7.20 9.02 0.00
C VAL A 98 6.80 8.69 1.44
N LEU A 99 6.37 7.44 1.64
CA LEU A 99 6.16 6.79 2.94
C LEU A 99 7.33 5.82 3.19
N ILE A 100 7.95 5.93 4.37
CA ILE A 100 9.06 5.09 4.85
C ILE A 100 8.65 4.41 6.15
#